data_AF-A0A2G8CYZ4-F1
#
_entry.id   AF-A0A2G8CYZ4-F1
#
_cell.length_a   1.000
_cell.length_b   1.000
_cell.length_c   1.000
_cell.angle_alpha   90.00
_cell.angle_beta   90.00
_cell.angle_gamma   90.00
#
_symmetry.space_group_name_H-M   'P 1'
#
loop_
_entity.id
_entity.type
_entity.pdbx_description
1 polymer ?
#
loop_
_entity_poly.entity_id
_entity_poly.type
_entity_poly.pdbx_seq_one_letter_code
_entity_poly.pdbx_strand_id
1 'polypeptide(L)'
;ANPRNAAAGSLRQLDSKITASRPLEFCCYGLGQVSADIADTHIGNLERLKQWGMPISRELRLAKGIDECLDYYREIGERRNALPYEIDGVVFKVNSIASQRELGFRAREPRWAIAHKFPAMEELTELLDVEFQVGRTGAVTPVARLQPVKVAGVTVTNATLHNMDEVARLG
;
A
#
# COMPACT_ATOMS: atom_id res chain seq x y z
N ALA A 1 -6.56 15.06 3.36
CA ALA A 1 -6.73 14.14 2.22
C ALA A 1 -5.34 13.76 1.71
N ASN A 2 -5.11 12.48 1.37
CA ASN A 2 -3.81 11.97 0.94
C ASN A 2 -3.74 11.79 -0.60
N PRO A 3 -2.54 11.65 -1.20
CA PRO A 3 -2.38 11.44 -2.64
C PRO A 3 -3.16 10.24 -3.18
N ARG A 4 -3.32 9.17 -2.39
CA ARG A 4 -4.13 7.99 -2.76
C ARG A 4 -5.58 8.36 -3.07
N ASN A 5 -6.22 9.12 -2.18
CA ASN A 5 -7.61 9.55 -2.36
C ASN A 5 -7.72 10.60 -3.48
N ALA A 6 -6.74 11.48 -3.61
CA ALA A 6 -6.69 12.47 -4.69
C ALA A 6 -6.60 11.80 -6.07
N ALA A 7 -5.74 10.80 -6.24
CA ALA A 7 -5.60 10.05 -7.49
C ALA A 7 -6.88 9.25 -7.83
N ALA A 8 -7.45 8.55 -6.85
CA ALA A 8 -8.69 7.79 -7.04
C ALA A 8 -9.87 8.70 -7.46
N GLY A 9 -10.02 9.85 -6.80
CA GLY A 9 -11.04 10.83 -7.16
C GLY A 9 -10.79 11.48 -8.53
N SER A 10 -9.53 11.72 -8.88
CA SER A 10 -9.15 12.28 -10.18
C SER A 10 -9.41 11.32 -11.34
N LEU A 11 -9.24 10.01 -11.14
CA LEU A 11 -9.47 8.99 -12.17
C LEU A 11 -10.96 8.66 -12.35
N ARG A 12 -11.76 8.74 -11.28
CA ARG A 12 -13.19 8.37 -11.27
C ARG A 12 -14.11 9.55 -11.62
N GLN A 13 -13.74 10.32 -12.64
CA GLN A 13 -14.55 11.42 -13.16
C GLN A 13 -15.41 10.93 -14.33
N LEU A 14 -16.65 11.43 -14.41
CA LEU A 14 -17.51 11.15 -15.57
C LEU A 14 -17.02 11.89 -16.82
N ASP A 15 -16.55 13.13 -16.66
CA ASP A 15 -15.91 13.90 -17.74
C ASP A 15 -14.40 13.69 -17.70
N SER A 16 -13.86 13.04 -18.74
CA SER A 16 -12.43 12.73 -18.87
C SER A 16 -11.56 13.97 -18.98
N LYS A 17 -12.11 15.13 -19.37
CA LYS A 17 -11.35 16.40 -19.41
C LYS A 17 -10.90 16.84 -18.01
N ILE A 18 -11.69 16.51 -16.99
CA ILE A 18 -11.32 16.79 -15.59
C ILE A 18 -10.13 15.93 -15.20
N THR A 19 -10.11 14.65 -15.56
CA THR A 19 -8.97 13.75 -15.33
C THR A 19 -7.74 14.24 -16.08
N ALA A 20 -7.88 14.66 -17.34
CA ALA A 20 -6.80 15.16 -18.17
C ALA A 20 -6.15 16.45 -17.60
N SER A 21 -6.88 17.24 -16.82
CA SER A 21 -6.34 18.42 -16.15
C SER A 21 -5.56 18.11 -14.86
N ARG A 22 -5.45 16.84 -14.46
CA ARG A 22 -4.74 16.40 -13.25
C ARG A 22 -3.42 15.74 -13.64
N PRO A 23 -2.31 16.01 -12.93
CA PRO A 23 -1.01 15.43 -13.25
C PRO A 23 -0.92 13.99 -12.73
N LEU A 24 -1.73 13.09 -13.29
CA LEU A 24 -1.70 11.67 -12.94
C LEU A 24 -0.54 10.98 -13.66
N GLU A 25 0.26 10.25 -12.89
CA GLU A 25 1.30 9.37 -13.41
C GLU A 25 0.96 7.90 -13.14
N PHE A 26 1.55 7.01 -13.92
CA PHE A 26 1.31 5.57 -13.87
C PHE A 26 2.64 4.82 -13.78
N CYS A 27 2.62 3.65 -13.13
CA CYS A 27 3.74 2.75 -13.03
C CYS A 27 3.25 1.30 -13.07
N CYS A 28 3.78 0.51 -14.00
CA CYS A 28 3.57 -0.92 -14.08
C CYS A 28 4.31 -1.65 -12.94
N TYR A 29 3.68 -2.70 -12.41
CA TYR A 29 4.27 -3.56 -11.38
C TYR A 29 4.03 -5.05 -11.61
N GLY A 30 3.41 -5.44 -12.73
CA GLY A 30 3.13 -6.84 -13.02
C GLY A 30 2.25 -7.02 -14.24
N LEU A 31 1.94 -8.29 -14.53
CA LEU A 31 1.13 -8.72 -15.64
C LEU A 31 -0.12 -9.43 -15.11
N GLY A 32 -1.23 -9.29 -15.84
CA GLY A 32 -2.45 -10.06 -15.62
C GLY A 32 -2.51 -11.23 -16.62
N GLN A 33 -3.49 -11.17 -17.52
CA GLN A 33 -3.63 -12.16 -18.58
C GLN A 33 -2.55 -11.97 -19.67
N VAL A 34 -1.91 -13.07 -20.07
CA VAL A 34 -0.95 -13.13 -21.17
C VAL A 34 -1.25 -14.35 -22.04
N SER A 35 -1.04 -14.24 -23.35
CA SER A 35 -1.24 -15.34 -24.30
C SER A 35 -0.05 -16.30 -24.36
N ALA A 36 1.13 -15.84 -23.92
CA ALA A 36 2.36 -16.62 -23.85
C ALA A 36 3.28 -16.02 -22.78
N ASP A 37 4.25 -16.81 -22.33
CA ASP A 37 5.27 -16.36 -21.38
C ASP A 37 6.17 -15.30 -22.04
N ILE A 38 6.30 -14.16 -21.38
CA ILE A 38 7.09 -13.01 -21.88
C ILE A 38 8.55 -13.12 -21.43
N ALA A 39 8.77 -13.53 -20.18
CA ALA A 39 10.08 -13.78 -19.60
C ALA A 39 9.96 -14.76 -18.41
N ASP A 40 11.05 -15.44 -18.09
CA ASP A 40 11.14 -16.38 -16.97
C ASP A 40 11.23 -15.69 -15.60
N THR A 41 11.45 -14.37 -15.59
CA THR A 41 11.60 -13.57 -14.37
C THR A 41 10.64 -12.38 -14.32
N HIS A 42 10.23 -12.00 -13.12
CA HIS A 42 9.38 -10.83 -12.88
C HIS A 42 10.06 -9.54 -13.37
N ILE A 43 11.35 -9.37 -13.09
CA ILE A 43 12.11 -8.23 -13.61
C ILE A 43 12.19 -8.23 -15.14
N GLY A 44 12.37 -9.40 -15.77
CA GLY A 44 12.35 -9.54 -17.22
C GLY A 44 11.01 -9.11 -17.84
N ASN A 45 9.90 -9.43 -17.17
CA ASN A 45 8.57 -8.97 -17.57
C ASN A 45 8.44 -7.44 -17.47
N LEU A 46 8.92 -6.83 -16.39
CA LEU A 46 8.89 -5.37 -16.22
C LEU A 46 9.79 -4.65 -17.25
N GLU A 47 10.98 -5.18 -17.52
CA GLU A 47 11.86 -4.64 -18.56
C GLU A 47 11.25 -4.77 -19.96
N ARG A 48 10.53 -5.86 -20.26
CA ARG A 48 9.80 -5.97 -21.52
C ARG A 48 8.68 -4.93 -21.62
N LEU A 49 7.91 -4.72 -20.55
CA LEU A 49 6.90 -3.67 -20.50
C LEU A 49 7.50 -2.29 -20.76
N LYS A 50 8.66 -2.00 -20.15
CA LYS A 50 9.42 -0.76 -20.38
C LYS A 50 9.84 -0.61 -21.85
N GLN A 51 10.33 -1.68 -22.48
CA GLN A 51 10.66 -1.68 -23.91
C GLN A 51 9.45 -1.38 -24.81
N TRP A 52 8.25 -1.77 -24.37
CA TRP A 52 6.99 -1.44 -25.06
C TRP A 52 6.44 -0.04 -24.73
N GLY A 53 7.17 0.76 -23.96
CA GLY A 53 6.80 2.14 -23.63
C GLY A 53 5.97 2.29 -22.35
N MET A 54 5.78 1.22 -21.57
CA MET A 54 5.08 1.32 -20.29
C MET A 54 6.03 1.83 -19.20
N PRO A 55 5.62 2.81 -18.37
CA PRO A 55 6.45 3.30 -17.28
C PRO A 55 6.60 2.22 -16.18
N ILE A 56 7.82 2.05 -15.66
CA ILE A 56 8.12 1.25 -14.47
C ILE A 56 8.81 2.12 -13.43
N SER A 57 8.84 1.69 -12.16
CA SER A 57 9.44 2.46 -11.07
C SER A 57 10.93 2.64 -11.30
N ARG A 58 11.44 3.84 -11.05
CA ARG A 58 12.86 4.19 -11.18
C ARG A 58 13.71 3.57 -10.07
N GLU A 59 13.04 3.17 -9.00
CA GLU A 59 13.55 2.64 -7.75
C GLU A 59 13.53 1.10 -7.76
N LEU A 60 13.00 0.48 -8.83
CA LEU A 60 13.00 -0.98 -9.00
C LEU A 60 14.43 -1.52 -8.87
N ARG A 61 14.62 -2.47 -7.94
CA ARG A 61 15.91 -3.13 -7.69
C ARG A 61 15.73 -4.63 -7.60
N LEU A 62 16.62 -5.37 -8.26
CA LEU A 62 16.79 -6.80 -8.02
C LEU A 62 17.64 -6.98 -6.77
N ALA A 63 17.15 -7.75 -5.80
CA ALA A 63 17.86 -8.10 -4.58
C ALA A 63 18.06 -9.62 -4.51
N LYS A 64 19.24 -10.05 -4.07
CA LYS A 64 19.61 -11.45 -3.86
C LYS A 64 19.66 -11.75 -2.36
N GLY A 65 18.71 -12.57 -1.90
CA GLY A 65 18.62 -12.94 -0.50
C GLY A 65 17.97 -11.86 0.37
N ILE A 66 17.91 -12.12 1.67
CA ILE A 66 17.18 -11.29 2.64
C ILE A 66 17.97 -10.02 2.96
N ASP A 67 19.30 -10.11 3.08
CA ASP A 67 20.13 -8.97 3.47
C ASP A 67 20.02 -7.83 2.45
N GLU A 68 20.14 -8.11 1.16
CA GLU A 68 19.95 -7.10 0.11
C GLU A 68 18.51 -6.53 0.08
N CYS A 69 17.51 -7.32 0.45
CA CYS A 69 16.14 -6.82 0.59
C CYS A 69 16.03 -5.81 1.73
N LEU A 70 16.63 -6.11 2.89
CA LEU A 70 16.63 -5.24 4.06
C LEU A 70 17.46 -3.98 3.84
N ASP A 71 18.59 -4.09 3.14
CA ASP A 71 19.40 -2.94 2.72
C ASP A 71 18.60 -1.99 1.84
N TYR A 72 17.93 -2.53 0.81
CA TYR A 72 17.06 -1.73 -0.05
C TYR A 72 15.92 -1.06 0.73
N TYR A 73 15.27 -1.78 1.66
CA TYR A 73 14.22 -1.22 2.50
C TYR A 73 14.70 -0.05 3.37
N ARG A 74 15.91 -0.17 3.96
CA ARG A 74 16.52 0.92 4.74
C ARG A 74 16.84 2.13 3.85
N GLU A 75 17.53 1.91 2.73
CA GLU A 75 17.95 2.98 1.82
C GLU A 75 16.75 3.78 1.26
N ILE A 76 15.72 3.08 0.78
CA ILE A 76 14.53 3.77 0.23
C ILE A 76 13.67 4.39 1.34
N GLY A 77 13.74 3.85 2.56
CA GLY A 77 13.15 4.45 3.75
C GLY A 77 13.77 5.81 4.10
N GLU A 78 15.10 5.91 4.07
CA GLU A 78 15.84 7.15 4.34
C GLU A 78 15.51 8.26 3.33
N ARG A 79 15.35 7.89 2.05
CA ARG A 79 15.05 8.85 0.97
C ARG A 79 13.57 8.98 0.62
N ARG A 80 12.69 8.29 1.37
CA ARG A 80 11.24 8.26 1.14
C ARG A 80 10.63 9.64 0.90
N ASN A 81 10.98 10.61 1.75
CA ASN A 81 10.42 11.97 1.70
C ASN A 81 11.02 12.83 0.58
N ALA A 82 12.09 12.36 -0.08
CA ALA A 82 12.71 13.03 -1.21
C ALA A 82 12.19 12.50 -2.56
N LEU A 83 11.35 11.44 -2.56
CA LEU A 83 10.72 10.94 -3.77
C LEU A 83 9.67 11.92 -4.28
N PRO A 84 9.43 12.00 -5.60
CA PRO A 84 8.39 12.87 -6.17
C PRO A 84 6.96 12.37 -5.90
N TYR A 85 6.80 11.26 -5.18
CA TYR A 85 5.53 10.67 -4.79
C TYR A 85 5.64 9.99 -3.43
N GLU A 86 4.50 9.83 -2.75
CA GLU A 86 4.44 9.14 -1.47
C GLU A 86 4.45 7.61 -1.64
N ILE A 87 5.25 6.93 -0.82
CA ILE A 87 5.21 5.47 -0.64
C ILE A 87 4.93 5.13 0.82
N ASP A 88 4.37 3.95 1.07
CA ASP A 88 4.06 3.45 2.42
C ASP A 88 4.83 2.17 2.80
N GLY A 89 5.75 1.75 1.94
CA GLY A 89 6.60 0.58 2.13
C GLY A 89 7.22 0.09 0.82
N VAL A 90 7.75 -1.13 0.88
CA VAL A 90 8.32 -1.86 -0.25
C VAL A 90 7.51 -3.13 -0.49
N VAL A 91 7.39 -3.56 -1.74
CA VAL A 91 6.85 -4.88 -2.08
C VAL A 91 7.99 -5.78 -2.56
N PHE A 92 8.29 -6.82 -1.79
CA PHE A 92 9.21 -7.87 -2.20
C PHE A 92 8.45 -8.95 -2.96
N LYS A 93 9.02 -9.40 -4.08
CA LYS A 93 8.44 -10.44 -4.94
C LYS A 93 9.53 -11.45 -5.30
N VAL A 94 9.20 -12.74 -5.23
CA VAL A 94 10.08 -13.79 -5.76
C VAL A 94 10.28 -13.54 -7.25
N ASN A 95 11.53 -13.46 -7.72
CA ASN A 95 11.80 -13.05 -9.09
C ASN A 95 11.51 -14.15 -10.12
N SER A 96 11.64 -15.44 -9.78
CA SER A 96 11.36 -16.57 -10.70
C SER A 96 9.86 -16.73 -10.94
N ILE A 97 9.41 -16.68 -12.20
CA ILE A 97 8.01 -16.90 -12.56
C ILE A 97 7.58 -18.35 -12.32
N ALA A 98 8.47 -19.31 -12.55
CA ALA A 98 8.20 -20.72 -12.21
C ALA A 98 7.92 -20.89 -10.71
N SER A 99 8.73 -20.26 -9.85
CA SER A 99 8.51 -20.30 -8.40
C SER A 99 7.25 -19.55 -7.96
N GLN A 100 6.88 -18.45 -8.63
CA GLN A 100 5.60 -17.77 -8.36
C GLN A 100 4.41 -18.70 -8.67
N ARG A 101 4.46 -19.47 -9.76
CA ARG A 101 3.42 -20.44 -10.14
C ARG A 101 3.30 -21.56 -9.11
N GLU A 102 4.43 -22.11 -8.68
CA GLU A 102 4.48 -23.17 -7.67
C GLU A 102 3.94 -22.70 -6.32
N LEU A 103 4.36 -21.51 -5.86
CA LEU A 103 3.89 -20.91 -4.61
C LEU A 103 2.41 -20.54 -4.66
N GLY A 104 1.91 -20.12 -5.82
CA GLY A 104 0.51 -19.81 -6.05
C GLY A 104 -0.04 -18.72 -5.11
N PHE A 105 -1.32 -18.84 -4.78
CA PHE A 105 -2.10 -17.86 -4.02
C PHE A 105 -2.80 -18.50 -2.81
N ARG A 106 -3.01 -17.72 -1.76
CA ARG A 106 -4.10 -17.94 -0.79
C ARG A 106 -5.39 -17.34 -1.35
N ALA A 107 -6.48 -17.34 -0.57
CA ALA A 107 -7.81 -16.89 -1.01
C ALA A 107 -7.82 -15.60 -1.86
N ARG A 108 -6.98 -14.61 -1.53
CA ARG A 108 -6.85 -13.35 -2.31
C ARG A 108 -5.42 -12.81 -2.45
N GLU A 109 -4.43 -13.48 -1.86
CA GLU A 109 -3.07 -12.94 -1.72
C GLU A 109 -2.03 -13.90 -2.30
N PRO A 110 -1.05 -13.41 -3.07
CA PRO A 110 0.05 -14.26 -3.55
C PRO A 110 0.91 -14.75 -2.37
N ARG A 111 1.40 -15.99 -2.45
CA ARG A 111 2.38 -16.50 -1.47
C ARG A 111 3.81 -16.04 -1.75
N TRP A 112 4.04 -15.56 -2.97
CA TRP A 112 5.35 -15.20 -3.51
C TRP A 112 5.66 -13.70 -3.42
N ALA A 113 4.80 -12.90 -2.78
CA ALA A 113 5.03 -11.48 -2.57
C ALA A 113 4.56 -11.02 -1.19
N ILE A 114 5.24 -10.01 -0.64
CA ILE A 114 4.89 -9.39 0.63
C ILE A 114 5.11 -7.89 0.58
N ALA A 115 4.18 -7.13 1.17
CA ALA A 115 4.34 -5.70 1.39
C ALA A 115 5.01 -5.47 2.76
N HIS A 116 6.25 -5.02 2.76
CA HIS A 116 6.96 -4.58 3.96
C HIS A 116 6.70 -3.09 4.16
N LYS A 117 5.75 -2.76 5.04
CA LYS A 117 5.34 -1.37 5.34
C LYS A 117 6.36 -0.66 6.21
N PHE A 118 6.55 0.63 5.94
CA PHE A 118 7.23 1.52 6.88
C PHE A 118 6.44 1.65 8.17
N PRO A 119 7.09 1.99 9.29
CA PRO A 119 6.38 2.38 10.50
C PRO A 119 5.32 3.44 10.18
N ALA A 120 4.12 3.25 10.71
CA ALA A 120 3.04 4.20 10.55
C ALA A 120 3.44 5.54 11.19
N MET A 121 2.95 6.64 10.64
CA MET A 121 3.02 7.92 11.35
C MET A 121 2.05 7.85 12.52
N GLU A 122 2.53 8.21 13.70
CA GLU A 122 1.76 8.25 14.94
C GLU A 122 1.68 9.69 15.42
N GLU A 123 0.54 10.08 15.97
CA GLU A 123 0.32 11.41 16.54
C GLU A 123 -0.45 11.26 17.85
N LEU A 124 -0.16 12.16 18.80
CA LEU A 124 -0.91 12.25 20.04
C LEU A 124 -2.14 13.13 19.85
N THR A 125 -3.25 12.71 20.43
CA THR A 125 -4.47 13.53 20.48
C THR A 125 -5.27 13.18 21.74
N GLU A 126 -6.25 14.02 22.04
CA GLU A 126 -7.12 13.86 23.19
C GLU A 126 -8.30 12.93 22.87
N LEU A 127 -8.60 12.00 23.79
CA LEU A 127 -9.82 11.21 23.77
C LEU A 127 -10.96 12.05 24.34
N LEU A 128 -11.92 12.40 23.48
CA LEU A 128 -13.07 13.24 23.86
C LEU A 128 -14.24 12.42 24.41
N ASP A 129 -14.50 11.26 23.82
CA ASP A 129 -15.62 10.38 24.21
C ASP A 129 -15.40 8.94 23.69
N VAL A 130 -16.20 7.98 24.17
CA VAL A 130 -16.26 6.61 23.66
C VAL A 130 -17.70 6.23 23.36
N GLU A 131 -17.97 5.92 22.09
CA GLU A 131 -19.27 5.43 21.63
C GLU A 131 -19.25 3.92 21.40
N PHE A 132 -20.39 3.27 21.60
CA PHE A 132 -20.55 1.82 21.43
C PHE A 132 -21.46 1.51 20.24
N GLN A 133 -20.90 0.89 19.21
CA GLN A 133 -21.61 0.54 17.99
C GLN A 133 -22.05 -0.92 18.01
N VAL A 134 -23.31 -1.20 17.67
CA VAL A 134 -23.83 -2.57 17.55
C VAL A 134 -23.72 -3.04 16.10
N GLY A 135 -22.86 -4.02 15.87
CA GLY A 135 -22.66 -4.65 14.57
C GLY A 135 -23.83 -5.56 14.16
N ARG A 136 -23.83 -5.98 12.89
CA ARG A 136 -24.89 -6.83 12.31
C ARG A 136 -25.10 -8.17 13.03
N THR A 137 -24.08 -8.67 13.72
CA THR A 137 -24.13 -9.91 14.51
C THR A 137 -24.43 -9.67 15.99
N GLY A 138 -24.77 -8.44 16.39
CA GLY A 138 -24.99 -8.05 17.79
C GLY A 138 -23.71 -7.72 18.57
N ALA A 139 -22.53 -7.82 17.94
CA ALA A 139 -21.27 -7.45 18.58
C ALA A 139 -21.25 -5.96 18.93
N VAL A 140 -20.88 -5.63 20.17
CA VAL A 140 -20.76 -4.23 20.64
C VAL A 140 -19.29 -3.81 20.55
N THR A 141 -18.99 -2.83 19.69
CA THR A 141 -17.63 -2.37 19.44
C THR A 141 -17.44 -0.95 20.00
N PRO A 142 -16.48 -0.74 20.93
CA PRO A 142 -16.14 0.59 21.41
C PRO A 142 -15.35 1.37 20.35
N VAL A 143 -15.71 2.63 20.15
CA VAL A 143 -15.11 3.57 19.18
C VAL A 143 -14.78 4.87 19.90
N ALA A 144 -13.49 5.20 19.95
CA ALA A 144 -12.99 6.46 20.47
C ALA A 144 -13.36 7.63 19.55
N ARG A 145 -13.93 8.69 20.12
CA ARG A 145 -14.07 10.02 19.53
C ARG A 145 -12.87 10.85 19.95
N LEU A 146 -12.11 11.34 18.98
CA LEU A 146 -10.83 11.99 19.20
C LEU A 146 -10.92 13.48 18.85
N GLN A 147 -10.18 14.31 19.57
CA GLN A 147 -9.89 15.66 19.13
C GLN A 147 -9.24 15.58 17.73
N PRO A 148 -9.72 16.33 16.72
CA PRO A 148 -9.24 16.19 15.36
C PRO A 148 -7.71 16.36 15.24
N VAL A 149 -7.04 15.32 14.75
CA VAL A 149 -5.57 15.28 14.58
C VAL A 149 -5.22 14.87 13.16
N LYS A 150 -4.10 15.38 12.62
CA LYS A 150 -3.64 15.04 11.26
C LYS A 150 -2.66 13.88 11.31
N VAL A 151 -3.04 12.71 10.83
CA VAL A 151 -2.15 11.54 10.71
C VAL A 151 -1.98 11.21 9.23
N ALA A 152 -0.74 11.15 8.73
CA ALA A 152 -0.45 10.76 7.34
C ALA A 152 -1.28 11.52 6.27
N GLY A 153 -1.47 12.82 6.47
CA GLY A 153 -2.20 13.68 5.54
C GLY A 153 -3.73 13.55 5.59
N VAL A 154 -4.31 12.74 6.50
CA VAL A 154 -5.75 12.68 6.76
C VAL A 154 -6.08 13.20 8.16
N THR A 155 -7.22 13.86 8.32
CA THR A 155 -7.73 14.23 9.65
C THR A 155 -8.43 13.03 10.23
N VAL A 156 -7.93 12.53 11.36
CA VAL A 156 -8.50 11.44 12.13
C VAL A 156 -9.29 12.06 13.29
N THR A 157 -10.56 11.68 13.40
CA THR A 157 -11.45 12.08 14.50
C THR A 157 -12.00 10.87 15.25
N ASN A 158 -11.71 9.65 14.79
CA ASN A 158 -12.23 8.41 15.35
C ASN A 158 -11.17 7.32 15.28
N ALA A 159 -11.13 6.46 16.31
CA ALA A 159 -10.33 5.24 16.31
C ALA A 159 -11.13 4.08 16.93
N THR A 160 -10.90 2.85 16.46
CA THR A 160 -11.47 1.67 17.10
C THR A 160 -10.73 1.38 18.40
N LEU A 161 -11.44 1.00 19.45
CA LEU A 161 -10.85 0.42 20.67
C LEU A 161 -10.95 -1.11 20.66
N HIS A 162 -11.28 -1.70 19.51
CA HIS A 162 -11.41 -3.14 19.26
C HIS A 162 -12.50 -3.83 20.10
N ASN A 163 -12.28 -3.99 21.40
CA ASN A 163 -13.17 -4.67 22.35
C ASN A 163 -12.88 -4.19 23.79
N MET A 164 -13.67 -4.66 24.76
CA MET A 164 -13.51 -4.25 26.16
C MET A 164 -12.23 -4.78 26.82
N ASP A 165 -11.70 -5.92 26.36
CA ASP A 165 -10.42 -6.44 26.87
C ASP A 165 -9.26 -5.51 26.49
N GLU A 166 -9.29 -4.96 25.28
CA GLU A 166 -8.31 -4.00 24.80
C GLU A 166 -8.42 -2.66 25.54
N VAL A 167 -9.65 -2.21 25.85
CA VAL A 167 -9.85 -1.04 26.73
C VAL A 167 -9.22 -1.28 28.09
N ALA A 168 -9.50 -2.43 28.73
CA ALA A 168 -8.92 -2.76 30.03
C ALA A 168 -7.38 -2.89 30.00
N ARG A 169 -6.82 -3.34 28.87
CA ARG A 169 -5.36 -3.41 28.66
C ARG A 169 -4.71 -2.03 28.56
N LEU A 170 -5.40 -1.07 27.94
CA LEU A 170 -4.90 0.29 27.72
C LEU A 170 -5.02 1.16 28.98
N GLY A 171 -5.95 0.84 29.89
CA GLY A 171 -6.22 1.55 31.15
C GLY A 171 -7.33 2.57 31.02
#